data_AF-A0A7C6Y7V2-F1
#
_entry.id   AF-A0A7C6Y7V2-F1
#
_cell.length_a   1.000
_cell.length_b   1.000
_cell.length_c   1.000
_cell.angle_alpha   90.00
_cell.angle_beta   90.00
_cell.angle_gamma   90.00
#
_symmetry.space_group_name_H-M   'P 1'
#
loop_
_entity.id
_entity.type
_entity.pdbx_description
1 polymer ?
#
loop_
_entity_poly.entity_id
_entity_poly.type
_entity_poly.pdbx_seq_one_letter_code
_entity_poly.pdbx_strand_id
1 'polypeptide(L)'
;MNFWNKGKLQQKRFYDLKLKAKTNWLGTFLALFTSVLIFIPVIFVLIQFLFVYGYNRTVQFVFIAIIWICINVFNGILNYLSIRFSKSLEKDNQELQSIEEKYVFYYQLLNPVFAGLSLIIILFFAYQIMGGL
;
A
#
# COMPACT_ATOMS: atom_id res chain seq x y z
N MET A 1 -0.42 -25.56 1.15
CA MET A 1 -0.99 -24.35 1.77
C MET A 1 -1.33 -23.35 0.68
N ASN A 2 -2.53 -22.77 0.65
CA ASN A 2 -2.92 -21.80 -0.38
C ASN A 2 -2.06 -20.52 -0.25
N PHE A 3 -1.78 -19.88 -1.39
CA PHE A 3 -1.00 -18.64 -1.53
C PHE A 3 -1.46 -17.54 -0.57
N TRP A 4 -2.78 -17.33 -0.49
CA TRP A 4 -3.41 -16.35 0.39
C TRP A 4 -3.07 -16.59 1.87
N ASN A 5 -3.24 -17.84 2.31
CA ASN A 5 -2.95 -18.24 3.68
C ASN A 5 -1.47 -18.07 3.99
N LYS A 6 -0.60 -18.35 3.01
CA LYS A 6 0.85 -18.16 3.15
C LYS A 6 1.20 -16.69 3.34
N GLY A 7 0.62 -15.78 2.56
CA GLY A 7 0.81 -14.33 2.72
C GLY A 7 0.33 -13.82 4.09
N LYS A 8 -0.85 -14.26 4.53
CA LYS A 8 -1.38 -13.94 5.87
C LYS A 8 -0.46 -14.41 7.00
N LEU A 9 0.06 -15.63 6.89
CA LEU A 9 1.00 -16.19 7.86
C LEU A 9 2.30 -15.39 7.91
N GLN A 10 2.90 -15.09 6.76
CA GLN A 10 4.14 -14.31 6.69
C GLN A 10 3.97 -12.90 7.26
N GLN A 11 2.83 -12.25 7.00
CA GLN A 11 2.51 -10.96 7.59
C GLN A 11 2.39 -11.04 9.11
N LYS A 12 1.69 -12.06 9.63
CA LYS A 12 1.54 -12.26 11.06
C LYS A 12 2.90 -12.49 11.72
N ARG A 13 3.75 -13.34 11.12
CA ARG A 13 5.12 -13.57 11.59
C ARG A 13 5.92 -12.27 11.68
N PHE A 14 5.80 -11.39 10.68
CA PHE A 14 6.47 -10.08 10.71
C PHE A 14 6.00 -9.21 11.89
N TYR A 15 4.70 -9.15 12.16
CA TYR A 15 4.15 -8.36 13.26
C TYR A 15 4.42 -8.94 14.65
N ASP A 16 4.50 -10.28 14.76
CA ASP A 16 4.79 -10.96 16.02
C ASP A 16 6.29 -10.93 16.37
N LEU A 17 7.17 -10.57 15.43
CA LEU A 17 8.61 -10.45 15.67
C LEU A 17 8.92 -9.26 16.58
N LYS A 18 9.67 -9.54 17.65
CA LYS A 18 10.23 -8.51 18.54
C LYS A 18 11.43 -7.83 17.89
N LEU A 19 11.18 -6.93 16.95
CA LEU A 19 12.20 -6.07 16.36
C LEU A 19 12.64 -4.98 17.34
N LYS A 20 13.88 -4.50 17.23
CA LYS A 20 14.29 -3.30 17.96
C LYS A 20 13.44 -2.11 17.48
N ALA A 21 12.96 -1.28 18.41
CA ALA A 21 12.10 -0.12 18.08
C ALA A 21 12.70 0.77 16.98
N LYS A 22 14.03 0.98 17.03
CA LYS A 22 14.78 1.71 16.00
C LYS A 22 14.68 1.06 14.62
N THR A 23 14.84 -0.26 14.53
CA THR A 23 14.73 -1.03 13.29
C THR A 23 13.31 -0.93 12.71
N ASN A 24 12.30 -1.07 13.57
CA ASN A 24 10.90 -1.02 13.16
C ASN A 24 10.53 0.37 12.61
N TRP A 25 10.92 1.42 13.32
CA TRP A 25 10.69 2.81 12.90
C TRP A 25 11.44 3.15 11.61
N LEU A 26 12.75 2.89 11.54
CA LEU A 26 13.55 3.19 10.35
C LEU A 26 13.11 2.36 9.13
N GLY A 27 12.81 1.08 9.32
CA GLY A 27 12.34 0.21 8.24
C GLY A 27 11.02 0.73 7.64
N THR A 28 10.07 1.09 8.50
CA THR A 28 8.78 1.65 8.08
C THR A 28 8.94 3.03 7.43
N PHE A 29 9.78 3.89 8.00
CA PHE A 29 10.02 5.23 7.46
C PHE A 29 10.68 5.18 6.07
N LEU A 30 11.72 4.37 5.90
CA LEU A 30 12.38 4.16 4.61
C LEU A 30 11.40 3.56 3.60
N ALA A 31 10.59 2.59 4.01
CA ALA A 31 9.56 2.00 3.16
C ALA A 31 8.53 3.03 2.70
N LEU A 32 8.04 3.88 3.61
CA LEU A 32 7.11 4.95 3.29
C LEU A 32 7.74 5.95 2.32
N PHE A 33 8.93 6.44 2.63
CA PHE A 33 9.64 7.39 1.78
C PHE A 33 9.87 6.84 0.37
N THR A 34 10.38 5.61 0.25
CA THR A 34 10.61 4.98 -1.05
C THR A 34 9.29 4.69 -1.79
N SER A 35 8.25 4.27 -1.09
CA SER A 35 6.92 4.05 -1.71
C SER A 35 6.35 5.35 -2.26
N VAL A 36 6.45 6.45 -1.51
CA VAL A 36 6.04 7.78 -1.99
C VAL A 36 6.83 8.17 -3.23
N LEU A 37 8.17 8.04 -3.20
CA LEU A 37 9.01 8.33 -4.36
C LEU A 37 8.61 7.56 -5.62
N ILE A 38 8.26 6.28 -5.48
CA ILE A 38 7.78 5.44 -6.61
C ILE A 38 6.45 5.97 -7.17
N PHE A 39 5.57 6.49 -6.30
CA PHE A 39 4.23 6.95 -6.69
C PHE A 39 4.15 8.42 -7.11
N ILE A 40 5.15 9.26 -6.80
CA ILE A 40 5.21 10.67 -7.26
C ILE A 40 4.88 10.82 -8.75
N PRO A 41 5.52 10.10 -9.70
CA PRO A 41 5.20 10.24 -11.12
C PRO A 41 3.74 9.87 -11.43
N VAL A 42 3.21 8.83 -10.77
CA VAL A 42 1.81 8.42 -10.92
C VAL A 42 0.88 9.52 -10.41
N ILE A 43 1.16 10.11 -9.25
CA ILE A 43 0.38 11.20 -8.67
C ILE A 43 0.34 12.40 -9.63
N PHE A 44 1.47 12.79 -10.23
CA PHE A 44 1.50 13.89 -11.19
C PHE A 44 0.64 13.60 -12.43
N VAL A 45 0.71 12.39 -12.97
CA VAL A 45 -0.16 11.98 -14.10
C VAL A 45 -1.62 12.03 -13.70
N LEU A 46 -1.98 11.56 -12.50
CA LEU A 46 -3.35 11.59 -12.00
C LEU A 46 -3.88 13.02 -11.83
N ILE A 47 -3.07 13.94 -11.29
CA ILE A 47 -3.45 15.36 -11.15
C ILE A 47 -3.67 16.00 -12.53
N GLN A 48 -2.77 15.77 -13.48
CA GLN A 48 -2.91 16.30 -14.84
C GLN A 48 -4.15 15.74 -15.52
N PHE A 49 -4.41 14.44 -15.36
CA PHE A 49 -5.61 13.80 -15.90
C PHE A 49 -6.89 14.41 -15.33
N LEU A 50 -6.93 14.66 -14.01
CA LEU A 50 -8.06 15.33 -13.36
C LEU A 50 -8.25 16.76 -13.88
N PHE A 51 -7.17 17.51 -14.11
CA PHE A 51 -7.26 18.87 -14.64
C PHE A 51 -7.85 18.89 -16.06
N VAL A 52 -7.45 17.93 -16.91
CA VAL A 52 -7.90 17.87 -18.31
C VAL A 52 -9.31 17.30 -18.44
N TYR A 53 -9.64 16.24 -17.70
CA TYR A 53 -10.88 15.48 -17.90
C TYR A 53 -11.87 15.56 -16.72
N GLY A 54 -11.56 16.36 -15.71
CA GLY A 54 -12.35 16.48 -14.49
C GLY A 54 -13.77 17.01 -14.70
N TYR A 55 -14.12 17.55 -15.87
CA TYR A 55 -15.49 17.96 -16.19
C TYR A 55 -16.40 16.79 -16.62
N ASN A 56 -15.83 15.67 -17.07
CA ASN A 56 -16.61 14.54 -17.58
C ASN A 56 -16.89 13.51 -16.47
N ARG A 57 -18.17 13.42 -16.05
CA ARG A 57 -18.62 12.52 -14.97
C ARG A 57 -18.27 11.05 -15.19
N THR A 58 -18.35 10.55 -16.42
CA THR A 58 -18.00 9.15 -16.74
C THR A 58 -16.51 8.90 -16.51
N VAL A 59 -15.67 9.86 -16.89
CA VAL A 59 -14.22 9.79 -16.71
C VAL A 59 -13.85 9.89 -15.23
N GLN A 60 -14.60 10.66 -14.43
CA GLN A 60 -14.40 10.73 -12.97
C GLN A 60 -14.58 9.37 -12.28
N PHE A 61 -15.57 8.56 -12.67
CA PHE A 61 -15.76 7.21 -12.08
C PHE A 61 -14.60 6.26 -12.42
N VAL A 62 -14.15 6.27 -13.68
CA VAL A 62 -12.97 5.50 -14.09
C VAL A 62 -11.73 5.96 -13.32
N PHE A 63 -11.59 7.27 -13.13
CA PHE A 63 -10.48 7.86 -12.39
C PHE A 63 -10.47 7.45 -10.91
N ILE A 64 -11.64 7.41 -10.25
CA ILE A 64 -11.79 6.89 -8.88
C ILE A 64 -11.31 5.44 -8.80
N ALA A 65 -11.68 4.60 -9.77
CA ALA A 65 -11.23 3.21 -9.83
C ALA A 65 -9.70 3.11 -9.97
N ILE A 66 -9.09 3.95 -10.81
CA ILE A 66 -7.63 4.00 -10.98
C ILE A 66 -6.95 4.42 -9.68
N ILE A 67 -7.41 5.49 -9.01
CA ILE A 67 -6.88 5.92 -7.71
C ILE A 67 -6.97 4.78 -6.70
N TRP A 68 -8.11 4.11 -6.64
CA TRP A 68 -8.33 3.00 -5.72
C TRP A 68 -7.34 1.85 -5.98
N ILE A 69 -7.12 1.47 -7.24
CA ILE A 69 -6.10 0.48 -7.61
C ILE A 69 -4.70 0.96 -7.18
N CYS A 70 -4.34 2.22 -7.45
CA CYS A 70 -3.06 2.80 -7.05
C CYS A 70 -2.86 2.73 -5.53
N ILE A 71 -3.88 3.01 -4.71
CA ILE A 71 -3.81 2.92 -3.25
C ILE A 71 -3.57 1.48 -2.79
N ASN A 72 -4.22 0.49 -3.41
CA ASN A 72 -3.99 -0.92 -3.10
C ASN A 72 -2.56 -1.35 -3.47
N VAL A 73 -2.06 -0.91 -4.63
CA VAL A 73 -0.67 -1.15 -5.04
C VAL A 73 0.31 -0.48 -4.08
N PHE A 74 0.03 0.75 -3.63
CA PHE A 74 0.83 1.46 -2.65
C PHE A 74 0.91 0.67 -1.33
N ASN A 75 -0.21 0.14 -0.85
CA ASN A 75 -0.25 -0.69 0.36
C ASN A 75 0.61 -1.97 0.22
N GLY A 76 0.54 -2.63 -0.93
CA GLY A 76 1.38 -3.78 -1.24
C GLY A 76 2.87 -3.43 -1.21
N ILE A 77 3.27 -2.38 -1.92
CA ILE A 77 4.67 -1.92 -2.02
C ILE A 77 5.20 -1.49 -0.64
N LEU A 78 4.42 -0.71 0.10
CA LEU A 78 4.79 -0.24 1.43
C LEU A 78 5.13 -1.40 2.36
N ASN A 79 4.25 -2.39 2.47
CA ASN A 79 4.48 -3.55 3.35
C ASN A 79 5.66 -4.41 2.88
N TYR A 80 5.80 -4.60 1.56
CA TYR A 80 6.94 -5.30 0.98
C TYR A 80 8.27 -4.64 1.34
N LEU A 81 8.36 -3.32 1.15
CA LEU A 81 9.56 -2.55 1.44
C LEU A 81 9.84 -2.47 2.93
N SER A 82 8.83 -2.37 3.79
CA SER A 82 9.00 -2.38 5.25
C SER A 82 9.75 -3.64 5.70
N ILE A 83 9.31 -4.82 5.23
CA ILE A 83 9.99 -6.09 5.55
C ILE A 83 11.40 -6.09 4.99
N ARG A 84 11.58 -5.65 3.73
CA ARG A 84 12.89 -5.69 3.06
C ARG A 84 13.91 -4.74 3.71
N PHE A 85 13.48 -3.56 4.14
CA PHE A 85 14.34 -2.64 4.88
C PHE A 85 14.62 -3.16 6.30
N SER A 86 13.63 -3.69 7.01
CA SER A 86 13.88 -4.31 8.32
C SER A 86 14.88 -5.47 8.23
N LYS A 87 14.78 -6.33 7.20
CA LYS A 87 15.78 -7.38 6.92
C LYS A 87 17.17 -6.82 6.70
N SER A 88 17.29 -5.69 6.00
CA SER A 88 18.60 -5.07 5.74
C SER A 88 19.24 -4.48 7.00
N LEU A 89 18.41 -4.05 7.96
CA LEU A 89 18.81 -3.43 9.23
C LEU A 89 19.12 -4.47 10.33
N GLU A 90 18.48 -5.64 10.30
CA GLU A 90 18.72 -6.76 11.22
C GLU A 90 19.12 -8.04 10.46
N LYS A 91 20.37 -8.05 9.97
CA LYS A 91 20.92 -9.15 9.16
C LYS A 91 21.03 -10.48 9.93
N ASP A 92 21.27 -10.41 11.24
CA ASP A 92 21.51 -11.59 12.08
C ASP A 92 20.20 -12.27 12.56
N ASN A 93 19.05 -11.63 12.33
CA ASN A 93 17.75 -12.15 12.76
C ASN A 93 17.22 -13.18 11.75
N GLN A 94 17.55 -14.46 11.94
CA GLN A 94 17.17 -15.55 11.03
C GLN A 94 15.66 -15.66 10.82
N GLU A 95 14.85 -15.40 11.85
CA GLU A 95 13.40 -15.45 11.72
C GLU A 95 12.89 -14.37 10.76
N LEU A 96 13.39 -13.14 10.89
CA LEU A 96 13.10 -12.03 9.99
C LEU A 96 13.56 -12.34 8.56
N GLN A 97 14.77 -12.89 8.38
CA GLN A 97 15.30 -13.26 7.07
C GLN A 97 14.46 -14.34 6.39
N SER A 98 13.86 -15.26 7.16
CA SER A 98 13.03 -16.36 6.64
C SER A 98 11.67 -15.93 6.08
N ILE A 99 11.24 -14.68 6.30
CA ILE A 99 9.95 -14.18 5.80
C ILE A 99 10.01 -14.05 4.28
N GLU A 100 9.03 -14.58 3.56
CA GLU A 100 8.97 -14.42 2.10
C GLU A 100 8.14 -13.18 1.73
N GLU A 101 8.78 -12.01 1.62
CA GLU A 101 8.11 -10.71 1.44
C GLU A 101 7.22 -10.63 0.19
N LYS A 102 7.48 -11.43 -0.85
CA LYS A 102 6.64 -11.49 -2.05
C LYS A 102 5.19 -11.88 -1.73
N TYR A 103 4.97 -12.81 -0.80
CA TYR A 103 3.60 -13.22 -0.46
C TYR A 103 2.89 -12.15 0.37
N VAL A 104 3.65 -11.38 1.15
CA VAL A 104 3.13 -10.21 1.86
C VAL A 104 2.67 -9.15 0.88
N PHE A 105 3.46 -8.86 -0.17
CA PHE A 105 3.08 -7.90 -1.22
C PHE A 105 1.69 -8.21 -1.78
N TYR A 106 1.49 -9.43 -2.30
CA TYR A 106 0.24 -9.81 -2.93
C TYR A 106 -0.92 -9.92 -1.93
N TYR A 107 -0.65 -10.37 -0.70
CA TYR A 107 -1.66 -10.40 0.36
C TYR A 107 -2.16 -8.99 0.70
N GLN A 108 -1.24 -8.02 0.81
CA GLN A 108 -1.58 -6.64 1.14
C GLN A 108 -2.18 -5.87 -0.03
N LEU A 109 -1.73 -6.17 -1.26
CA LEU A 109 -2.32 -5.65 -2.50
C LEU A 109 -3.80 -6.00 -2.62
N LEU A 110 -4.18 -7.21 -2.23
CA LEU A 110 -5.52 -7.76 -2.40
C LEU A 110 -6.31 -7.80 -1.08
N ASN A 111 -5.83 -7.15 -0.03
CA ASN A 111 -6.43 -7.21 1.31
C ASN A 111 -7.86 -6.62 1.28
N PRO A 112 -8.91 -7.43 1.48
CA PRO A 112 -10.29 -6.99 1.28
C PRO A 112 -10.72 -5.92 2.31
N VAL A 113 -10.17 -5.97 3.52
CA VAL A 113 -10.49 -4.99 4.57
C VAL A 113 -9.92 -3.63 4.20
N PHE A 114 -8.64 -3.59 3.78
CA PHE A 114 -8.00 -2.36 3.34
C PHE A 114 -8.64 -1.81 2.05
N ALA A 115 -8.92 -2.69 1.09
CA ALA A 115 -9.55 -2.34 -0.18
C ALA A 115 -10.95 -1.75 0.04
N GLY A 116 -11.77 -2.35 0.90
CA GLY A 116 -13.10 -1.83 1.23
C GLY A 116 -13.04 -0.49 1.96
N LEU A 117 -12.21 -0.36 3.00
CA LEU A 117 -12.08 0.88 3.76
C LEU A 117 -11.54 2.04 2.90
N SER A 118 -10.51 1.78 2.10
CA SER A 118 -9.95 2.80 1.20
C SER A 118 -10.98 3.25 0.16
N LEU A 119 -11.80 2.34 -0.38
CA LEU A 119 -12.87 2.70 -1.31
C LEU A 119 -13.91 3.61 -0.66
N ILE A 120 -14.37 3.27 0.56
CA ILE A 120 -15.33 4.08 1.31
C ILE A 120 -14.78 5.49 1.54
N ILE A 121 -13.51 5.61 1.94
CA ILE A 121 -12.86 6.90 2.16
C ILE A 121 -12.79 7.71 0.85
N ILE A 122 -12.37 7.10 -0.26
CA ILE A 122 -12.30 7.77 -1.55
C ILE A 122 -13.69 8.27 -1.98
N LEU A 123 -14.71 7.42 -1.88
CA LEU A 123 -16.08 7.79 -2.26
C LEU A 123 -16.63 8.92 -1.39
N PHE A 124 -16.35 8.89 -0.09
CA PHE A 124 -16.72 9.96 0.83
C PHE A 124 -16.12 11.31 0.41
N PHE A 125 -14.80 11.37 0.16
CA PHE A 125 -14.15 12.60 -0.27
C PHE A 125 -14.57 13.04 -1.67
N ALA A 126 -14.73 12.09 -2.61
CA ALA A 126 -15.22 12.39 -3.95
C ALA A 126 -16.62 13.03 -3.90
N TYR A 127 -17.52 12.49 -3.07
CA TYR A 127 -18.86 13.05 -2.88
C TYR A 127 -18.83 14.48 -2.32
N GLN A 128 -17.98 14.74 -1.32
CA GLN A 128 -17.82 16.09 -0.72
C GLN A 128 -17.29 17.10 -1.74
N ILE A 129 -16.30 16.72 -2.56
CA ILE A 129 -15.69 17.61 -3.55
C ILE A 129 -16.62 17.87 -4.74
N MET A 130 -17.43 16.88 -5.15
CA MET A 130 -18.35 17.00 -6.27
C MET A 130 -19.64 17.77 -5.93
N GLY A 131 -19.72 18.38 -4.74
CA GLY A 131 -20.84 19.22 -4.33
C GLY A 131 -22.11 18.39 -4.08
N GLY A 132 -21.99 17.30 -3.32
CA GLY A 132 -23.17 16.64 -2.75
C GLY A 132 -24.13 17.68 -2.19
N LEU A 133 -25.32 17.75 -2.82
CA LEU A 133 -26.40 18.75 -2.66
C LEU A 133 -26.39 19.55 -1.35
#